data_AF-A0A1G2KLI7-F1
#
_entry.id   AF-A0A1G2KLI7-F1
#
_cell.length_a   1.000
_cell.length_b   1.000
_cell.length_c   1.000
_cell.angle_alpha   90.00
_cell.angle_beta   90.00
_cell.angle_gamma   90.00
#
_symmetry.space_group_name_H-M   'P 1'
#
loop_
_entity.id
_entity.type
_entity.pdbx_description
1 polymer ?
#
loop_
_entity_poly.entity_id
_entity_poly.type
_entity_poly.pdbx_seq_one_letter_code
_entity_poly.pdbx_strand_id
1 'polypeptide(L)'
;MSVVAISKNRIKKEGGFVILPLDEYRKLCEQAVPTYYLKGKAAEKLDKLVEGGLKDYREGRTIGARSLDEALKIYAKKNKRG
;
A
#
# COMPACT_ATOMS: atom_id res chain seq x y z
N MET A 1 -35.98 -2.23 -18.82
CA MET A 1 -35.52 -0.91 -18.35
C MET A 1 -35.62 -0.91 -16.83
N SER A 2 -34.49 -0.96 -16.12
CA SER A 2 -34.49 -0.94 -14.64
C SER A 2 -34.43 0.50 -14.16
N VAL A 3 -35.40 0.90 -13.34
CA VAL A 3 -35.46 2.26 -12.79
C VAL A 3 -34.89 2.23 -11.37
N VAL A 4 -33.89 3.06 -11.13
CA VAL A 4 -33.36 3.34 -9.78
C VAL A 4 -33.86 4.72 -9.37
N ALA A 5 -34.72 4.77 -8.35
CA ALA A 5 -35.26 6.02 -7.85
C ALA A 5 -34.44 6.53 -6.65
N ILE A 6 -33.91 7.75 -6.77
CA ILE A 6 -33.15 8.41 -5.70
C ILE A 6 -33.86 9.72 -5.33
N SER A 7 -34.06 9.95 -4.03
CA SER A 7 -34.78 11.14 -3.58
C SER A 7 -33.98 12.43 -3.75
N LYS A 8 -34.64 13.49 -4.23
CA LYS A 8 -34.03 14.81 -4.48
C LYS A 8 -33.40 15.43 -3.22
N ASN A 9 -33.99 15.18 -2.06
CA ASN A 9 -33.49 15.69 -0.78
C ASN A 9 -32.16 15.02 -0.40
N ARG A 10 -31.98 13.74 -0.73
CA ARG A 10 -30.74 13.02 -0.44
C ARG A 10 -29.58 13.52 -1.29
N ILE A 11 -29.82 13.82 -2.57
CA ILE A 11 -28.82 14.42 -3.48
C ILE A 11 -28.22 15.68 -2.89
N LYS A 12 -29.10 16.60 -2.45
CA LYS A 12 -28.70 17.92 -1.96
C LYS A 12 -27.97 17.84 -0.63
N LYS A 13 -28.38 16.91 0.25
CA LYS A 13 -27.77 16.73 1.57
C LYS A 13 -26.39 16.09 1.49
N GLU A 14 -26.18 15.14 0.58
CA GLU A 14 -24.92 14.39 0.45
C GLU A 14 -23.91 15.02 -0.52
N GLY A 15 -24.23 16.18 -1.12
CA GLY A 15 -23.30 16.91 -2.00
C GLY A 15 -23.25 16.40 -3.44
N GLY A 16 -24.25 15.64 -3.88
CA GLY A 16 -24.32 15.02 -5.21
C GLY A 16 -24.07 13.51 -5.19
N PHE A 17 -24.11 12.88 -6.35
CA PHE A 17 -23.78 11.47 -6.51
C PHE A 17 -23.33 11.12 -7.91
N VAL A 18 -22.57 10.04 -8.02
CA VAL A 18 -22.03 9.50 -9.26
C VAL A 18 -22.51 8.06 -9.42
N ILE A 19 -22.99 7.72 -10.61
CA ILE A 19 -23.35 6.36 -10.99
C ILE A 19 -22.25 5.86 -11.93
N LEU A 20 -21.57 4.79 -11.51
CA LEU A 20 -20.45 4.20 -12.24
C LEU A 20 -20.66 2.68 -12.32
N PRO A 21 -20.24 2.04 -13.42
CA PRO A 21 -20.03 0.59 -13.43
C PRO A 21 -19.09 0.17 -12.29
N LEU A 22 -19.36 -0.97 -11.66
CA LEU A 22 -18.58 -1.45 -10.51
C LEU A 22 -17.08 -1.58 -10.84
N ASP A 23 -16.75 -2.00 -12.05
CA ASP A 23 -15.36 -2.17 -12.48
C ASP A 23 -14.62 -0.83 -12.61
N GLU A 24 -15.30 0.25 -13.01
CA GLU A 24 -14.70 1.59 -13.06
C GLU A 24 -14.50 2.17 -11.67
N TYR A 25 -15.47 1.97 -10.77
CA TYR A 25 -15.32 2.36 -9.37
C TYR A 25 -14.11 1.68 -8.72
N ARG A 26 -13.91 0.39 -8.96
CA ARG A 26 -12.75 -0.35 -8.43
C ARG A 26 -11.41 0.21 -8.93
N LYS A 27 -11.30 0.53 -10.23
CA LYS A 27 -10.10 1.17 -10.79
C LYS A 27 -9.80 2.53 -10.15
N LEU A 28 -10.83 3.33 -9.89
CA LEU A 28 -10.67 4.62 -9.19
C LEU A 28 -10.16 4.43 -7.76
N CYS A 29 -10.65 3.41 -7.05
CA CYS A 29 -10.14 3.07 -5.71
C CYS A 29 -8.68 2.61 -5.73
N GLU A 30 -8.26 1.85 -6.73
CA GLU A 30 -6.87 1.40 -6.91
C GLU A 30 -5.94 2.59 -7.24
N GLN A 31 -6.38 3.51 -8.10
CA GLN A 31 -5.65 4.72 -8.45
C GLN A 31 -5.63 5.78 -7.34
N ALA A 32 -6.56 5.71 -6.40
CA ALA A 32 -6.60 6.60 -5.23
C ALA A 32 -5.46 6.34 -4.25
N VAL A 33 -4.70 5.24 -4.41
CA VAL A 33 -3.43 5.06 -3.69
C VAL A 33 -2.43 6.06 -4.26
N PRO A 34 -2.03 7.10 -3.51
CA PRO A 34 -1.15 8.10 -4.05
C PRO A 34 0.17 7.45 -4.42
N THR A 35 0.50 7.49 -5.71
CA THR A 35 1.76 6.95 -6.20
C THR A 35 2.85 7.97 -5.88
N TYR A 36 3.49 7.81 -4.72
CA TYR A 36 4.60 8.67 -4.31
C TYR A 36 5.88 8.22 -4.99
N TYR A 37 6.34 9.01 -5.94
CA TYR A 37 7.66 8.84 -6.54
C TYR A 37 8.70 9.59 -5.70
N LEU A 38 9.61 8.84 -5.07
CA LEU A 38 10.79 9.44 -4.47
C LEU A 38 11.69 9.99 -5.58
N LYS A 39 12.35 11.13 -5.31
CA LYS A 39 13.29 11.77 -6.26
C LYS A 39 14.59 12.16 -5.55
N GLY A 40 15.66 12.28 -6.35
CA GLY A 40 16.99 12.69 -5.88
C GLY A 40 17.53 11.78 -4.78
N LYS A 41 18.12 12.38 -3.74
CA LYS A 41 18.78 11.65 -2.64
C LYS A 41 17.87 10.64 -1.93
N ALA A 42 16.57 10.90 -1.86
CA ALA A 42 15.63 9.97 -1.23
C ALA A 42 15.45 8.68 -2.06
N ALA A 43 15.40 8.80 -3.39
CA ALA A 43 15.37 7.66 -4.29
C ALA A 43 16.70 6.87 -4.21
N GLU A 44 17.84 7.56 -4.31
CA GLU A 44 19.16 6.92 -4.22
C GLU A 44 19.38 6.16 -2.90
N LYS A 45 18.88 6.71 -1.79
CA LYS A 45 18.95 6.05 -0.47
C LYS A 45 18.12 4.77 -0.45
N LEU A 46 16.93 4.80 -1.05
CA LEU A 46 16.08 3.62 -1.17
C LEU A 46 16.77 2.55 -2.04
N ASP A 47 17.32 2.94 -3.19
CA ASP A 47 18.01 2.01 -4.10
C ASP A 47 19.16 1.28 -3.39
N LYS A 48 19.97 2.02 -2.63
CA LYS A 48 21.06 1.43 -1.82
C LYS A 48 20.55 0.49 -0.73
N LEU A 49 19.43 0.81 -0.08
CA LEU A 49 18.81 -0.07 0.90
C LEU A 49 18.32 -1.38 0.26
N VAL A 50 17.71 -1.29 -0.92
CA VAL A 50 17.23 -2.46 -1.67
C VAL A 50 18.41 -3.32 -2.13
N GLU A 51 19.46 -2.71 -2.67
CA GLU A 51 20.67 -3.41 -3.10
C GLU A 51 21.31 -4.18 -1.93
N GLY A 52 21.45 -3.53 -0.76
CA GLY A 52 21.95 -4.16 0.45
C GLY A 52 21.08 -5.34 0.90
N GLY A 53 19.76 -5.17 0.91
CA GLY A 53 18.81 -6.24 1.27
C GLY A 53 18.86 -7.43 0.31
N LEU A 54 19.00 -7.18 -0.99
CA LEU A 54 19.17 -8.25 -1.99
C LEU A 54 20.48 -9.00 -1.82
N LYS A 55 21.56 -8.29 -1.47
CA LYS A 55 22.84 -8.91 -1.14
C LYS A 55 22.71 -9.79 0.11
N ASP A 56 22.09 -9.30 1.17
CA ASP A 56 21.84 -10.07 2.39
C ASP A 56 21.01 -11.33 2.13
N TYR A 57 20.02 -11.24 1.25
CA TYR A 57 19.23 -12.39 0.83
C TYR A 57 20.08 -13.44 0.12
N ARG A 58 20.91 -13.03 -0.85
CA ARG A 58 21.81 -13.94 -1.59
C ARG A 58 22.83 -14.61 -0.67
N GLU A 59 23.31 -13.90 0.34
CA GLU A 59 24.26 -14.41 1.32
C GLU A 59 23.60 -15.21 2.47
N GLY A 60 22.27 -15.39 2.44
CA GLY A 60 21.54 -16.13 3.47
C GLY A 60 21.49 -15.44 4.84
N ARG A 61 21.74 -14.12 4.90
CA ARG A 61 21.76 -13.32 6.13
C ARG A 61 20.38 -12.79 6.54
N THR A 62 19.32 -13.31 5.93
CA THR A 62 17.93 -12.90 6.17
C THR A 62 17.24 -13.76 7.25
N ILE A 63 16.10 -13.28 7.73
CA ILE A 63 15.25 -14.00 8.69
C ILE A 63 14.09 -14.61 7.92
N GLY A 64 13.92 -15.93 8.01
CA GLY A 64 12.69 -16.59 7.55
C GLY A 64 11.57 -16.39 8.57
N ALA A 65 10.44 -15.87 8.12
CA ALA A 65 9.24 -15.69 8.93
C ALA A 65 7.99 -15.87 8.06
N ARG A 66 6.87 -16.26 8.67
CA ARG A 66 5.58 -16.43 7.99
C ARG A 66 4.83 -15.11 7.82
N SER A 67 5.24 -14.07 8.55
CA SER A 67 4.68 -12.72 8.45
C SER A 67 5.71 -11.65 8.81
N LEU A 68 5.41 -10.39 8.45
CA LEU A 68 6.24 -9.23 8.81
C LEU A 68 6.29 -9.00 10.33
N ASP A 69 5.17 -9.17 11.03
CA ASP A 69 5.12 -9.02 12.49
C ASP A 69 6.03 -10.04 13.20
N GLU A 70 6.02 -11.28 12.72
CA GLU A 70 6.94 -12.32 13.21
C GLU A 70 8.40 -11.96 12.92
N ALA A 71 8.72 -11.49 11.70
CA ALA A 71 10.06 -11.06 11.33
C ALA A 71 10.58 -9.94 12.25
N LEU A 72 9.75 -8.93 12.54
CA LEU A 72 10.09 -7.80 13.42
C LEU A 72 10.35 -8.26 14.86
N LYS A 73 9.55 -9.18 15.39
CA LYS A 73 9.76 -9.77 16.72
C LYS A 73 11.08 -10.54 16.80
N ILE A 74 11.40 -11.35 15.78
CA ILE A 74 12.67 -12.09 15.71
C ILE A 74 13.85 -11.12 15.65
N TYR A 75 13.77 -10.10 14.80
CA TYR A 75 14.80 -9.07 14.68
C TYR A 75 15.05 -8.32 16.01
N ALA A 76 13.98 -7.85 16.65
CA ALA A 76 14.07 -7.15 17.94
C ALA A 76 14.69 -8.02 19.04
N LYS A 77 14.36 -9.32 19.06
CA LYS A 77 14.94 -10.28 20.01
C LYS A 77 16.43 -10.54 19.75
N LYS A 78 16.85 -10.54 18.48
CA LYS A 78 18.26 -10.71 18.08
C LYS A 78 19.11 -9.49 18.47
N ASN A 79 18.58 -8.27 18.30
CA ASN A 79 19.27 -7.03 18.66
C ASN A 79 19.32 -6.76 20.17
N LYS A 80 18.37 -7.26 20.97
CA LYS A 80 18.42 -7.12 22.46
C LYS A 80 19.45 -8.03 23.14
N ARG A 81 20.06 -8.96 22.40
CA ARG A 81 21.01 -9.95 22.92
C ARG A 81 22.47 -9.61 22.58
N GLY A 82 22.70 -8.54 21.82
CA GLY A 82 24.02 -8.03 21.45
C GLY A 82 24.39 -6.79 22.26
#